data_AF-A0A445BSR0-F1
#
_entry.id   AF-A0A445BSR0-F1
#
_cell.length_a   1.000
_cell.length_b   1.000
_cell.length_c   1.000
_cell.angle_alpha   90.00
_cell.angle_beta   90.00
_cell.angle_gamma   90.00
#
_symmetry.space_group_name_H-M   'P 1'
#
loop_
_entity.id
_entity.type
_entity.pdbx_description
1 polymer ?
#
loop_
_entity_poly.entity_id
_entity_poly.type
_entity_poly.pdbx_seq_one_letter_code
_entity_poly.pdbx_strand_id
1 'polypeptide(L)'
;MSKGRGSASLLMVMATLIPLMCLLFLVKPSNAATYTVGGPGGWSFNTNSWPNGKTFRAGDVLVFNYDSSTHNVVAVDRIGYSSCRTPRGARVFRSGKDQIKIARGANYFICNVPGHCESGMKIAINAA
;
A
#
# COMPACT_ATOMS: atom_id res chain seq x y z
N MET A 1 -31.30 -54.87 20.03
CA MET A 1 -31.07 -53.52 20.61
C MET A 1 -30.00 -52.81 19.78
N SER A 2 -30.42 -51.99 18.82
CA SER A 2 -29.53 -51.18 17.97
C SER A 2 -29.13 -49.91 18.72
N LYS A 3 -27.89 -49.87 19.20
CA LYS A 3 -27.35 -48.77 20.00
C LYS A 3 -27.06 -47.58 19.08
N GLY A 4 -27.77 -46.47 19.31
CA GLY A 4 -27.68 -45.23 18.54
C GLY A 4 -26.27 -44.62 18.57
N ARG A 5 -25.53 -44.80 17.47
CA ARG A 5 -24.21 -44.17 17.24
C ARG A 5 -24.32 -42.79 16.54
N GLY A 6 -25.51 -42.41 16.06
CA GLY A 6 -25.69 -41.21 15.22
C GLY A 6 -25.57 -39.87 15.94
N SER A 7 -26.21 -39.70 17.10
CA SER A 7 -26.31 -38.40 17.77
C SER A 7 -24.98 -37.91 18.36
N ALA A 8 -24.16 -38.80 18.91
CA ALA A 8 -22.86 -38.41 19.48
C ALA A 8 -21.88 -37.96 18.38
N SER A 9 -21.92 -38.61 17.21
CA SER A 9 -21.12 -38.22 16.05
C SER A 9 -21.56 -36.88 15.47
N LEU A 10 -22.86 -36.63 15.37
CA LEU A 10 -23.42 -35.34 14.95
C LEU A 10 -23.08 -34.20 15.93
N LEU A 11 -23.18 -34.44 17.24
CA LEU A 11 -22.84 -33.44 18.26
C LEU A 11 -21.35 -33.09 18.27
N MET A 12 -20.45 -34.07 18.10
CA MET A 12 -19.01 -33.80 17.95
C MET A 12 -18.68 -33.04 16.67
N VAL A 13 -19.33 -33.37 15.55
CA VAL A 13 -19.16 -32.66 14.28
C VAL A 13 -19.61 -31.20 14.41
N MET A 14 -20.76 -30.94 15.03
CA MET A 14 -21.23 -29.57 15.28
C MET A 14 -20.33 -28.80 16.26
N ALA A 15 -19.83 -29.46 17.31
CA ALA A 15 -18.93 -28.84 18.30
C ALA A 15 -17.58 -28.39 17.73
N THR A 16 -17.14 -28.96 16.59
CA THR A 16 -15.89 -28.59 15.91
C THR A 16 -16.13 -27.63 14.74
N LEU A 17 -17.20 -27.82 13.97
CA LEU A 17 -17.49 -26.98 12.80
C LEU A 17 -17.95 -25.57 13.18
N ILE A 18 -18.71 -25.40 14.25
CA ILE A 18 -19.19 -24.08 14.70
C ILE A 18 -18.02 -23.17 15.10
N PRO A 19 -17.07 -23.55 15.98
CA PRO A 19 -15.93 -22.69 16.30
C PRO A 19 -14.99 -22.46 15.11
N LEU A 20 -14.78 -23.46 14.25
CA LEU A 20 -13.97 -23.29 13.03
C LEU A 20 -14.61 -22.28 12.07
N MET A 21 -15.93 -22.31 11.91
CA MET A 21 -16.67 -21.36 11.10
C MET A 21 -16.68 -19.96 11.73
N CYS A 22 -16.81 -19.85 13.06
CA CYS A 22 -16.63 -18.58 13.79
C CYS A 22 -15.22 -18.00 13.61
N LEU A 23 -14.18 -18.84 13.61
CA LEU A 23 -12.80 -18.44 13.32
C LEU A 23 -12.65 -17.84 11.92
N LEU A 24 -13.29 -18.42 10.91
CA LEU A 24 -13.27 -17.89 9.54
C LEU A 24 -13.97 -16.53 9.43
N PHE A 25 -15.03 -16.27 10.20
CA PHE A 25 -15.68 -14.94 10.26
C PHE A 25 -14.84 -13.87 10.95
N LEU A 26 -13.86 -14.25 11.78
CA LEU A 26 -12.90 -13.32 12.39
C LEU A 26 -11.79 -12.90 11.42
N VAL A 27 -11.54 -13.69 10.37
CA VAL A 27 -10.53 -13.35 9.35
C VAL A 27 -11.13 -12.34 8.38
N LYS A 28 -10.83 -11.06 8.58
CA LYS A 28 -11.18 -10.03 7.59
C LYS A 28 -10.33 -10.23 6.33
N PRO A 29 -10.94 -10.30 5.12
CA PRO A 29 -10.16 -10.31 3.89
C PRO A 29 -9.33 -9.03 3.79
N SER A 30 -8.01 -9.18 3.83
CA SER A 30 -7.06 -8.10 3.62
C SER A 30 -6.90 -7.84 2.12
N ASN A 31 -7.86 -7.13 1.52
CA ASN A 31 -7.64 -6.62 0.17
C ASN A 31 -6.63 -5.47 0.22
N ALA A 32 -5.61 -5.53 -0.65
CA ALA A 32 -4.68 -4.42 -0.84
C ALA A 32 -5.48 -3.20 -1.35
N ALA A 33 -5.41 -2.10 -0.62
CA ALA A 33 -6.05 -0.86 -1.04
C ALA A 33 -5.23 -0.21 -2.16
N THR A 34 -5.92 0.55 -3.02
CA THR A 34 -5.29 1.33 -4.08
C THR A 34 -5.51 2.81 -3.81
N TYR A 35 -4.44 3.60 -3.82
CA TYR A 35 -4.46 5.03 -3.56
C TYR A 35 -3.93 5.80 -4.77
N THR A 36 -4.76 6.68 -5.32
CA THR A 36 -4.30 7.66 -6.31
C THR A 36 -3.59 8.80 -5.62
N VAL A 37 -2.27 8.89 -5.81
CA VAL A 37 -1.41 9.91 -5.22
C VAL A 37 -1.85 11.29 -5.72
N GLY A 38 -2.05 12.23 -4.80
CA GLY A 38 -2.56 13.58 -5.10
C GLY A 38 -4.05 13.66 -5.47
N GLY A 39 -4.76 12.53 -5.55
CA GLY A 39 -6.19 12.51 -5.90
C GLY A 39 -6.44 13.09 -7.30
N PRO A 40 -7.44 13.97 -7.49
CA PRO A 40 -7.73 14.60 -8.78
C PRO A 40 -6.58 15.42 -9.36
N GLY A 41 -5.69 15.96 -8.52
CA GLY A 41 -4.53 16.73 -8.96
C GLY A 41 -3.35 15.87 -9.46
N GLY A 42 -3.39 14.56 -9.23
CA GLY A 42 -2.34 13.63 -9.61
C GLY A 42 -1.00 13.87 -8.90
N TRP A 43 0.05 13.25 -9.43
CA TRP A 43 1.41 13.42 -8.94
C TRP A 43 1.96 14.77 -9.45
N SER A 44 2.00 15.76 -8.56
CA SER A 44 2.36 17.14 -8.90
C SER A 44 3.10 17.85 -7.75
N PHE A 45 3.38 19.14 -7.89
CA PHE A 45 3.96 19.98 -6.85
C PHE A 45 3.10 20.01 -5.58
N ASN A 46 3.73 20.26 -4.42
CA ASN A 46 3.06 20.33 -3.11
C ASN A 46 2.25 19.07 -2.72
N THR A 47 2.58 17.89 -3.28
CA THR A 47 1.90 16.62 -2.94
C THR A 47 2.37 16.04 -1.59
N ASN A 48 3.36 16.65 -0.93
CA ASN A 48 3.96 16.19 0.33
C ASN A 48 2.98 16.08 1.51
N SER A 49 1.88 16.81 1.51
CA SER A 49 0.83 16.72 2.54
C SER A 49 -0.25 15.67 2.24
N TRP A 50 -0.32 15.17 0.99
CA TRP A 50 -1.35 14.21 0.57
C TRP A 50 -1.43 12.95 1.46
N PRO A 51 -0.32 12.37 1.97
CA PRO A 51 -0.39 11.22 2.87
C PRO A 51 -1.13 11.47 4.19
N ASN A 52 -1.32 12.73 4.61
CA ASN A 52 -1.90 13.05 5.92
C ASN A 52 -3.31 12.48 6.07
N GLY A 53 -3.58 11.89 7.25
CA GLY A 53 -4.87 11.28 7.58
C GLY A 53 -5.14 9.94 6.89
N LYS A 54 -4.20 9.40 6.10
CA LYS A 54 -4.33 8.08 5.46
C LYS A 54 -3.65 7.00 6.28
N THR A 55 -4.24 5.82 6.29
CA THR A 55 -3.63 4.62 6.87
C THR A 55 -3.21 3.70 5.75
N PHE A 56 -1.93 3.41 5.66
CA PHE A 56 -1.35 2.52 4.64
C PHE A 56 -1.02 1.16 5.25
N ARG A 57 -1.14 0.10 4.45
CA ARG A 57 -0.79 -1.27 4.81
C ARG A 57 0.21 -1.84 3.83
N ALA A 58 1.06 -2.73 4.31
CA ALA A 58 1.98 -3.45 3.46
C ALA A 58 1.22 -4.17 2.34
N GLY A 59 1.62 -3.91 1.10
CA GLY A 59 0.99 -4.49 -0.07
C GLY A 59 -0.09 -3.65 -0.73
N ASP A 60 -0.49 -2.51 -0.15
CA ASP A 60 -1.28 -1.51 -0.85
C ASP A 60 -0.55 -1.00 -2.10
N VAL A 61 -1.30 -0.42 -3.03
CA VAL A 61 -0.79 0.11 -4.31
C VAL A 61 -0.95 1.61 -4.34
N LEU A 62 0.13 2.32 -4.67
CA LEU A 62 0.08 3.73 -5.04
C LEU A 62 0.02 3.86 -6.56
N VAL A 63 -0.94 4.66 -7.04
CA VAL A 63 -1.08 5.03 -8.44
C VAL A 63 -0.58 6.45 -8.63
N PHE A 64 0.47 6.62 -9.42
CA PHE A 64 1.04 7.91 -9.78
C PHE A 64 0.62 8.27 -11.19
N ASN A 65 -0.29 9.24 -11.32
CA ASN A 65 -0.71 9.79 -12.61
C ASN A 65 -0.01 11.13 -12.84
N TYR A 66 0.71 11.27 -13.96
CA TYR A 66 1.45 12.48 -14.32
C TYR A 66 1.79 12.51 -15.81
N ASP A 67 2.15 13.69 -16.33
CA ASP A 67 2.74 13.80 -17.66
C ASP A 67 4.20 13.31 -17.64
N SER A 68 4.46 12.18 -18.30
CA SER A 68 5.76 11.52 -18.33
C SER A 68 6.84 12.29 -19.07
N SER A 69 6.49 13.34 -19.82
CA SER A 69 7.45 14.26 -20.44
C SER A 69 8.04 15.26 -19.45
N THR A 70 7.32 15.56 -18.36
CA THR A 70 7.71 16.60 -17.38
C THR A 70 8.00 16.06 -15.99
N HIS A 71 7.54 14.85 -15.67
CA HIS A 71 7.65 14.26 -14.34
C HIS A 71 8.09 12.79 -14.37
N ASN A 72 8.54 12.31 -13.22
CA ASN A 72 8.80 10.89 -12.98
C ASN A 72 8.55 10.55 -11.51
N VAL A 73 8.72 9.27 -11.18
CA VAL A 73 8.68 8.79 -9.80
C VAL A 73 9.97 8.04 -9.51
N VAL A 74 10.59 8.35 -8.37
CA VAL A 74 11.80 7.67 -7.91
C VAL A 74 11.57 7.16 -6.50
N ALA A 75 11.74 5.85 -6.31
CA ALA A 75 11.76 5.26 -4.98
C ALA A 75 13.13 5.52 -4.33
N VAL A 76 13.12 6.18 -3.17
CA VAL A 76 14.35 6.59 -2.46
C VAL A 76 14.34 6.10 -1.02
N ASP A 77 15.47 6.24 -0.34
CA ASP A 77 15.55 6.09 1.11
C ASP A 77 15.20 7.41 1.83
N ARG A 78 15.27 7.39 3.16
CA ARG A 78 14.98 8.57 3.99
C ARG A 78 15.90 9.75 3.67
N ILE A 79 17.17 9.48 3.36
CA ILE A 79 18.18 10.52 3.08
C ILE A 79 17.92 11.16 1.72
N GLY A 80 17.66 10.34 0.69
CA GLY A 80 17.27 10.79 -0.64
C GLY A 80 15.99 11.60 -0.61
N TYR A 81 15.02 11.21 0.21
CA TYR A 81 13.81 12.01 0.45
C TYR A 81 14.14 13.37 1.06
N SER A 82 14.86 13.41 2.18
CA SER A 82 15.15 14.68 2.89
C SER A 82 16.03 15.61 2.09
N SER A 83 16.98 15.07 1.33
CA SER A 83 17.96 15.84 0.54
C SER A 83 17.55 16.08 -0.92
N CYS A 84 16.41 15.52 -1.34
CA CYS A 84 15.98 15.53 -2.75
C CYS A 84 17.01 14.94 -3.72
N ARG A 85 17.76 13.92 -3.26
CA ARG A 85 18.79 13.24 -4.05
C ARG A 85 18.35 11.83 -4.42
N THR A 86 18.70 11.43 -5.63
CA THR A 86 18.50 10.06 -6.10
C THR A 86 19.71 9.20 -5.69
N PRO A 87 19.57 8.22 -4.77
CA PRO A 87 20.67 7.33 -4.44
C PRO A 87 21.01 6.41 -5.61
N ARG A 88 22.25 5.89 -5.61
CA ARG A 88 22.70 4.95 -6.65
C ARG A 88 21.83 3.69 -6.62
N GLY A 89 21.35 3.27 -7.80
CA GLY A 89 20.49 2.08 -7.93
C GLY A 89 19.03 2.31 -7.56
N ALA A 90 18.62 3.56 -7.29
CA ALA A 90 17.22 3.90 -7.10
C ALA A 90 16.38 3.48 -8.31
N ARG A 91 15.20 2.93 -8.03
CA ARG A 91 14.24 2.57 -9.09
C ARG A 91 13.51 3.82 -9.57
N VAL A 92 13.63 4.08 -10.87
CA VAL A 92 12.99 5.21 -11.55
C VAL A 92 11.86 4.70 -12.43
N PHE A 93 10.71 5.33 -12.34
CA PHE A 93 9.51 5.01 -13.11
C PHE A 93 9.12 6.21 -13.97
N ARG A 94 8.66 5.95 -15.20
CA ARG A 94 8.45 6.97 -16.23
C ARG A 94 7.20 6.72 -17.09
N SER A 95 6.28 5.86 -16.67
CA SER A 95 5.12 5.52 -17.53
C SER A 95 4.06 6.62 -17.58
N GLY A 96 4.04 7.53 -16.59
CA GLY A 96 2.95 8.50 -16.40
C GLY A 96 1.71 7.91 -15.70
N LYS A 97 1.69 6.59 -15.45
CA LYS A 97 0.62 5.86 -14.75
C LYS A 97 1.18 4.71 -13.92
N ASP A 98 2.22 4.99 -13.14
CA ASP A 98 2.94 3.95 -12.40
C ASP A 98 2.10 3.41 -11.25
N GLN A 99 2.07 2.08 -11.12
CA GLN A 99 1.44 1.37 -10.01
C GLN A 99 2.52 0.73 -9.16
N ILE A 100 2.68 1.20 -7.93
CA ILE A 100 3.77 0.78 -7.05
C ILE A 100 3.18 0.16 -5.79
N LYS A 101 3.44 -1.14 -5.60
CA LYS A 101 3.13 -1.85 -4.36
C LYS A 101 4.09 -1.40 -3.25
N ILE A 102 3.56 -1.00 -2.10
CA ILE A 102 4.36 -0.48 -0.99
C ILE A 102 4.75 -1.61 -0.02
N ALA A 103 5.98 -1.55 0.48
CA ALA A 103 6.49 -2.52 1.46
C ALA A 103 6.06 -2.12 2.88
N ARG A 104 6.13 -3.06 3.83
CA ARG A 104 5.97 -2.75 5.26
C ARG A 104 7.02 -1.72 5.69
N GLY A 105 6.61 -0.78 6.54
CA GLY A 105 7.44 0.29 7.07
C GLY A 105 7.49 1.53 6.17
N ALA A 106 8.60 2.25 6.24
CA ALA A 106 8.76 3.53 5.56
C ALA A 106 8.97 3.34 4.04
N ASN A 107 8.20 4.07 3.24
CA ASN A 107 8.42 4.16 1.79
C ASN A 107 8.50 5.65 1.41
N TYR A 108 9.44 5.99 0.52
CA TYR A 108 9.67 7.36 0.09
C TYR A 108 9.71 7.48 -1.43
N PHE A 109 9.03 8.48 -1.95
CA PHE A 109 8.97 8.74 -3.38
C PHE A 109 9.20 10.22 -3.66
N ILE A 110 9.96 10.52 -4.71
CA ILE A 110 10.24 11.88 -5.19
C ILE A 110 10.10 11.95 -6.70
N CYS A 111 9.90 13.15 -7.23
CA CYS A 111 10.23 13.48 -8.63
C CYS A 111 11.64 14.05 -8.63
N ASN A 112 12.54 13.50 -9.44
CA ASN A 112 13.94 13.95 -9.47
C ASN A 112 14.27 14.92 -10.61
N VAL A 113 13.23 15.42 -11.31
CA VAL A 113 13.39 16.53 -12.24
C VAL A 113 13.86 17.76 -11.45
N PRO A 114 14.87 18.52 -11.92
CA PRO A 114 15.50 19.59 -11.15
C PRO A 114 14.48 20.58 -10.55
N GLY A 115 14.52 20.77 -9.23
CA GLY A 115 13.63 21.67 -8.48
C GLY A 115 12.28 21.07 -8.06
N HIS A 116 11.85 19.93 -8.64
CA HIS A 116 10.50 19.42 -8.39
C HIS A 116 10.32 18.86 -6.98
N CYS A 117 11.31 18.10 -6.50
CA CYS A 117 11.29 17.55 -5.16
C CYS A 117 11.31 18.67 -4.09
N GLU A 118 12.13 19.70 -4.32
CA GLU A 118 12.24 20.89 -3.46
C GLU A 118 10.92 21.68 -3.43
N SER A 119 10.20 21.72 -4.55
CA SER A 119 8.84 22.26 -4.67
C SER A 119 7.73 21.31 -4.16
N GLY A 120 8.07 20.34 -3.31
CA GLY A 120 7.10 19.51 -2.61
C GLY A 120 6.55 18.32 -3.42
N MET A 121 7.13 18.00 -4.59
CA MET A 121 6.79 16.81 -5.37
C MET A 121 7.47 15.55 -4.81
N LYS A 122 7.08 15.21 -3.58
CA LYS A 122 7.66 14.14 -2.76
C LYS A 122 6.61 13.63 -1.78
N ILE A 123 6.59 12.33 -1.46
CA ILE A 123 5.76 11.77 -0.39
C ILE A 123 6.56 10.81 0.50
N ALA A 124 6.22 10.79 1.78
CA ALA A 124 6.71 9.83 2.76
C ALA A 124 5.50 9.14 3.38
N ILE A 125 5.52 7.82 3.40
CA ILE A 125 4.44 7.01 3.97
C ILE A 125 5.03 5.95 4.90
N ASN A 126 4.25 5.53 5.90
CA ASN A 126 4.57 4.38 6.73
C ASN A 126 3.42 3.36 6.63
N ALA A 127 3.73 2.17 6.17
CA ALA A 127 2.76 1.09 5.98
C ALA A 127 2.87 0.07 7.14
N ALA A 128 1.74 -0.25 7.76
CA ALA A 128 1.65 -1.27 8.81
C ALA A 128 1.75 -2.71 8.24
#